data_AF-C6HWZ2-F1
#
_entry.id   AF-C6HWZ2-F1
#
_cell.length_a   1.000
_cell.length_b   1.000
_cell.length_c   1.000
_cell.angle_alpha   90.00
_cell.angle_beta   90.00
_cell.angle_gamma   90.00
#
_symmetry.space_group_name_H-M   'P 1'
#
loop_
_entity.id
_entity.type
_entity.pdbx_description
1 polymer ?
#
loop_
_entity_poly.entity_id
_entity_poly.type
_entity_poly.pdbx_seq_one_letter_code
_entity_poly.pdbx_strand_id
1 'polypeptide(L)'
;MKSPGDSPPASRHDIHLEFVQRLRKVLLRIDDFIHLIVAIFLMSGAVIVLVHSALNLTTLTTDSVLQLINDMLFVVIILELLWIMLSYLGRRRFPIASFILIGIISTIRRILLVEAQSSYKESERFGMFSYHSLQLILYVVIVLLLVYAYSILVKISFANEAENRQHD
;
A
#
# COMPACT_ATOMS: atom_id res chain seq x y z
N MET A 1 -11.93 -70.11 9.40
CA MET A 1 -11.64 -69.79 7.98
C MET A 1 -12.13 -68.37 7.70
N LYS A 2 -11.22 -67.42 7.46
CA LYS A 2 -11.56 -66.03 7.10
C LYS A 2 -10.67 -65.63 5.91
N SER A 3 -11.31 -65.19 4.83
CA SER A 3 -10.73 -64.88 3.51
C SER A 3 -9.57 -63.89 3.54
N PRO A 4 -8.54 -64.06 2.71
CA PRO A 4 -7.57 -63.01 2.40
C PRO A 4 -7.92 -62.41 1.03
N GLY A 5 -8.77 -61.40 1.04
CA GLY A 5 -9.19 -60.71 -0.17
C GLY A 5 -9.48 -59.25 0.11
N ASP A 6 -8.52 -58.52 0.69
CA ASP A 6 -8.61 -57.07 0.86
C ASP A 6 -7.27 -56.44 0.48
N SER A 7 -7.14 -56.06 -0.80
CA SER A 7 -6.13 -55.11 -1.24
C SER A 7 -6.63 -53.71 -0.89
N PRO A 8 -5.82 -52.84 -0.24
CA PRO A 8 -6.28 -51.50 0.08
C PRO A 8 -6.40 -50.66 -1.21
N PRO A 9 -7.50 -49.91 -1.41
CA PRO A 9 -7.66 -49.07 -2.59
C PRO A 9 -6.72 -47.85 -2.52
N ALA A 10 -5.97 -47.61 -3.59
CA ALA A 10 -5.11 -46.44 -3.75
C ALA A 10 -5.94 -45.14 -3.66
N SER A 11 -5.53 -44.26 -2.74
CA SER A 11 -6.19 -43.01 -2.38
C SER A 11 -6.17 -41.98 -3.50
N ARG A 12 -7.35 -41.61 -4.02
CA ARG A 12 -7.57 -40.52 -5.00
C ARG A 12 -7.31 -39.10 -4.44
N HIS A 13 -6.89 -38.95 -3.18
CA HIS A 13 -6.75 -37.66 -2.50
C HIS A 13 -5.39 -36.98 -2.70
N ASP A 14 -4.40 -37.71 -3.24
CA ASP A 14 -2.99 -37.26 -3.25
C ASP A 14 -2.66 -36.34 -4.45
N ILE A 15 -3.39 -36.49 -5.57
CA ILE A 15 -3.13 -35.73 -6.81
C ILE A 15 -3.54 -34.25 -6.70
N HIS A 16 -4.61 -33.93 -5.96
CA HIS A 16 -5.06 -32.54 -5.81
C HIS A 16 -4.12 -31.71 -4.92
N LEU A 17 -3.50 -32.30 -3.89
CA LEU A 17 -2.54 -31.59 -3.05
C LEU A 17 -1.25 -31.25 -3.81
N GLU A 18 -0.72 -32.20 -4.60
CA GLU A 18 0.47 -32.01 -5.44
C GLU A 18 0.30 -30.84 -6.43
N PHE A 19 -0.87 -30.76 -7.10
CA PHE A 19 -1.18 -29.69 -8.03
C PHE A 19 -1.29 -28.34 -7.32
N VAL A 20 -2.07 -28.25 -6.23
CA VAL A 20 -2.25 -27.00 -5.48
C VAL A 20 -0.92 -26.48 -4.93
N GLN A 21 -0.03 -27.36 -4.47
CA GLN A 21 1.29 -26.97 -3.98
C GLN A 21 2.20 -26.45 -5.09
N ARG A 22 2.22 -27.07 -6.28
CA ARG A 22 2.98 -26.57 -7.44
C ARG A 22 2.46 -25.20 -7.89
N LEU A 23 1.14 -25.06 -7.98
CA LEU A 23 0.49 -23.80 -8.38
C LEU A 23 0.81 -22.68 -7.38
N ARG A 24 0.73 -22.97 -6.08
CA ARG A 24 1.16 -22.04 -5.03
C ARG A 24 2.62 -21.62 -5.19
N LYS A 25 3.52 -22.58 -5.47
CA LYS A 25 4.96 -22.30 -5.61
C LYS A 25 5.28 -21.44 -6.83
N VAL A 26 4.60 -21.69 -7.95
CA VAL A 26 4.71 -20.88 -9.17
C VAL A 26 4.13 -19.49 -8.95
N LEU A 27 2.95 -19.38 -8.33
CA LEU A 27 2.30 -18.11 -8.05
C LEU A 27 3.18 -17.22 -7.14
N LEU A 28 3.76 -17.80 -6.09
CA LEU A 28 4.70 -17.08 -5.21
C LEU A 28 5.97 -16.61 -5.95
N ARG A 29 6.48 -17.41 -6.89
CA ARG A 29 7.67 -17.03 -7.67
C ARG A 29 7.38 -15.91 -8.67
N ILE A 30 6.19 -15.91 -9.27
CA ILE A 30 5.74 -14.83 -10.15
C ILE A 30 5.52 -13.55 -9.34
N ASP A 31 4.90 -13.65 -8.17
CA ASP A 31 4.68 -12.53 -7.26
C ASP A 31 6.01 -11.83 -6.87
N ASP A 32 6.99 -12.62 -6.41
CA ASP A 32 8.33 -12.10 -6.06
C ASP A 32 9.00 -11.39 -7.27
N PHE A 33 8.86 -11.95 -8.48
CA PHE A 33 9.45 -11.39 -9.70
C PHE A 33 8.79 -10.07 -10.11
N ILE A 34 7.45 -9.99 -10.04
CA ILE A 34 6.71 -8.75 -10.34
C ILE A 34 7.10 -7.66 -9.34
N HIS A 35 7.16 -7.97 -8.05
CA HIS A 35 7.56 -7.00 -7.02
C HIS A 35 8.97 -6.45 -7.26
N LEU A 36 9.91 -7.31 -7.65
CA LEU A 36 11.27 -6.89 -7.99
C LEU A 36 11.29 -5.89 -9.15
N ILE A 37 10.54 -6.17 -10.22
CA ILE A 37 10.44 -5.26 -11.38
C ILE A 37 9.83 -3.93 -10.98
N VAL A 38 8.73 -3.95 -10.21
CA VAL A 38 8.07 -2.74 -9.73
C VAL A 38 9.03 -1.91 -8.87
N ALA A 39 9.77 -2.54 -7.97
CA ALA A 39 10.75 -1.85 -7.13
C ALA A 39 11.84 -1.14 -7.96
N ILE A 40 12.38 -1.81 -8.98
CA ILE A 40 13.38 -1.21 -9.89
C ILE A 40 12.77 -0.02 -10.65
N PHE A 41 11.54 -0.17 -11.15
CA PHE A 41 10.87 0.89 -11.90
C PHE A 41 10.62 2.13 -11.03
N LEU A 42 10.08 1.93 -9.83
CA LEU A 42 9.86 3.00 -8.85
C LEU A 42 11.18 3.69 -8.48
N MET A 43 12.23 2.91 -8.19
CA MET A 43 13.56 3.45 -7.87
C MET A 43 14.09 4.34 -9.00
N SER A 44 14.01 3.86 -10.25
CA SER A 44 14.47 4.64 -11.41
C SER A 44 13.64 5.92 -11.61
N GLY A 45 12.32 5.85 -11.47
CA GLY A 45 11.42 7.00 -11.58
C GLY A 45 11.70 8.07 -10.52
N ALA A 46 11.94 7.66 -9.27
CA ALA A 46 12.31 8.58 -8.20
C ALA A 46 13.61 9.34 -8.53
N VAL A 47 14.64 8.62 -8.98
CA VAL A 47 15.93 9.23 -9.34
C VAL A 47 15.78 10.21 -10.49
N ILE A 48 15.03 9.85 -11.54
CA ILE A 48 14.79 10.74 -12.70
C ILE A 48 14.14 12.05 -12.27
N VAL A 49 13.07 11.97 -11.47
CA VAL A 49 12.37 13.19 -11.00
C VAL A 49 13.26 14.01 -10.08
N LEU A 50 14.02 13.39 -9.17
CA LEU A 50 14.95 14.10 -8.30
C LEU A 50 16.00 14.87 -9.10
N VAL A 51 16.61 14.24 -10.10
CA VAL A 51 17.62 14.89 -10.95
C VAL A 51 16.99 16.02 -11.75
N HIS A 52 15.82 15.79 -12.37
CA HIS A 52 15.11 16.83 -13.12
C HIS A 52 14.78 18.04 -12.24
N SER A 53 14.24 17.79 -11.05
CA SER A 53 13.87 18.84 -10.10
C SER A 53 15.11 19.62 -9.63
N ALA A 54 16.22 18.93 -9.32
CA ALA A 54 17.47 19.56 -8.90
C ALA A 54 18.07 20.49 -9.97
N LEU A 55 17.99 20.12 -11.25
CA LEU A 55 18.45 20.97 -12.35
C LEU A 55 17.55 22.20 -12.55
N ASN A 56 16.26 22.07 -12.29
CA ASN A 56 15.29 23.16 -12.46
C ASN A 56 15.35 24.23 -11.34
N LEU A 57 16.09 23.97 -10.25
CA LEU A 57 16.28 24.88 -9.12
C LEU A 57 17.21 26.06 -9.39
N THR A 58 17.91 26.08 -10.52
CA THR A 58 18.83 27.18 -10.85
C THR A 58 18.15 28.53 -11.00
N THR A 59 16.82 28.55 -11.13
CA THR A 59 16.00 29.77 -11.15
C THR A 59 15.16 29.85 -9.86
N LEU A 60 15.48 30.79 -8.96
CA LEU A 60 14.79 30.98 -7.67
C LEU A 60 13.55 31.87 -7.81
N THR A 61 12.54 31.38 -8.52
CA THR A 61 11.22 32.02 -8.63
C THR A 61 10.22 31.32 -7.70
N THR A 62 9.18 32.01 -7.24
CA THR A 62 8.09 31.43 -6.42
C THR A 62 7.51 30.17 -7.06
N ASP A 63 7.30 30.19 -8.38
CA ASP A 63 6.82 29.03 -9.14
C ASP A 63 7.78 27.84 -9.08
N SER A 64 9.09 28.10 -9.15
CA SER A 64 10.14 27.07 -9.08
C SER A 64 10.22 26.42 -7.70
N VAL A 65 9.99 27.19 -6.62
CA VAL A 65 9.92 26.65 -5.25
C VAL A 65 8.69 25.77 -5.06
N LEU A 66 7.54 26.18 -5.60
CA LEU A 66 6.32 25.37 -5.54
C LEU A 66 6.43 24.09 -6.36
N GLN A 67 7.01 24.18 -7.56
CA GLN A 67 7.30 23.03 -8.40
C GLN A 67 8.24 22.05 -7.70
N LEU A 68 9.28 22.54 -7.01
CA LEU A 68 10.16 21.72 -6.19
C LEU A 68 9.38 20.95 -5.12
N ILE A 69 8.50 21.63 -4.38
CA ILE A 69 7.71 20.99 -3.32
C ILE A 69 6.84 19.88 -3.93
N ASN A 70 6.19 20.13 -5.07
CA ASN A 70 5.38 19.12 -5.76
C ASN A 70 6.22 17.93 -6.23
N ASP A 71 7.40 18.16 -6.80
CA ASP A 71 8.31 17.10 -7.25
C ASP A 71 8.85 16.29 -6.07
N MET A 72 9.20 16.94 -4.96
CA MET A 72 9.63 16.26 -3.73
C MET A 72 8.49 15.44 -3.13
N LEU A 73 7.27 15.99 -3.10
CA LEU A 73 6.11 15.24 -2.65
C LEU A 73 5.92 14.00 -3.53
N PHE A 74 6.02 14.14 -4.86
CA PHE A 74 5.97 13.04 -5.82
C PHE A 74 7.03 11.97 -5.57
N VAL A 75 8.28 12.36 -5.30
CA VAL A 75 9.34 11.43 -4.95
C VAL A 75 9.03 10.70 -3.65
N VAL A 76 8.52 11.39 -2.62
CA VAL A 76 8.06 10.76 -1.38
C VAL A 76 6.91 9.77 -1.66
N ILE A 77 6.02 10.06 -2.61
CA ILE A 77 5.01 9.10 -3.07
C ILE A 77 5.67 7.82 -3.60
N ILE A 78 6.64 7.98 -4.51
CA ILE A 78 7.35 6.85 -5.11
C ILE A 78 8.11 6.04 -4.05
N LEU A 79 8.82 6.71 -3.13
CA LEU A 79 9.62 6.04 -2.10
C LEU A 79 8.76 5.22 -1.12
N GLU A 80 7.55 5.65 -0.84
CA GLU A 80 6.65 4.85 -0.02
C GLU A 80 6.07 3.66 -0.79
N LEU A 81 5.69 3.86 -2.06
CA LEU A 81 5.28 2.72 -2.88
C LEU A 81 6.40 1.69 -2.94
N LEU A 82 7.66 2.15 -3.04
CA LEU A 82 8.85 1.31 -2.95
C LEU A 82 8.93 0.60 -1.58
N TRP A 83 8.74 1.31 -0.47
CA TRP A 83 8.73 0.71 0.87
C TRP A 83 7.69 -0.40 1.01
N ILE A 84 6.47 -0.17 0.51
CA ILE A 84 5.40 -1.17 0.51
C ILE A 84 5.83 -2.39 -0.30
N MET A 85 6.34 -2.20 -1.52
CA MET A 85 6.81 -3.30 -2.37
C MET A 85 7.96 -4.10 -1.74
N LEU A 86 8.91 -3.43 -1.08
CA LEU A 86 10.00 -4.09 -0.36
C LEU A 86 9.49 -4.85 0.86
N SER A 87 8.52 -4.29 1.59
CA SER A 87 7.88 -4.94 2.73
C SER A 87 7.15 -6.24 2.32
N TYR A 88 6.51 -6.24 1.15
CA TYR A 88 5.88 -7.43 0.56
C TYR A 88 6.89 -8.53 0.24
N LEU A 89 8.05 -8.18 -0.30
CA LEU A 89 9.12 -9.14 -0.59
C LEU A 89 9.66 -9.83 0.69
N GLY A 90 9.52 -9.18 1.85
CA GLY A 90 9.97 -9.65 3.17
C GLY A 90 9.15 -10.78 3.81
N ARG A 91 8.10 -11.30 3.17
CA ARG A 91 7.37 -12.52 3.58
C ARG A 91 6.77 -12.52 5.00
N ARG A 92 6.55 -11.35 5.63
CA ARG A 92 5.78 -11.30 6.88
C ARG A 92 4.30 -11.50 6.59
N ARG A 93 3.63 -12.36 7.35
CA ARG A 93 2.16 -12.45 7.35
C ARG A 93 1.64 -11.05 7.67
N PHE A 94 1.05 -10.36 6.68
CA PHE A 94 0.57 -8.99 6.83
C PHE A 94 -0.46 -8.92 7.95
N PRO A 95 -0.11 -8.36 9.11
CA PRO A 95 -1.11 -8.06 10.12
C PRO A 95 -2.05 -7.01 9.51
N ILE A 96 -3.36 -7.18 9.70
CA ILE A 96 -4.38 -6.24 9.20
C ILE A 96 -4.05 -4.80 9.66
N ALA A 97 -3.47 -4.66 10.86
CA ALA A 97 -2.98 -3.39 11.38
C ALA A 97 -1.94 -2.69 10.46
N SER A 98 -0.98 -3.44 9.90
CA SER A 98 0.01 -2.88 8.98
C SER A 98 -0.62 -2.42 7.67
N PHE A 99 -1.63 -3.13 7.17
CA PHE A 99 -2.38 -2.72 5.97
C PHE A 99 -3.15 -1.41 6.21
N ILE A 100 -3.83 -1.28 7.36
CA ILE A 100 -4.57 -0.05 7.68
C ILE A 100 -3.62 1.15 7.84
N LEU A 101 -2.45 0.97 8.48
CA LEU A 101 -1.44 2.03 8.59
C LEU A 101 -0.97 2.53 7.22
N ILE A 102 -0.69 1.60 6.29
CA ILE A 102 -0.32 1.94 4.90
C ILE A 102 -1.46 2.72 4.20
N GLY A 103 -2.72 2.29 4.40
CA GLY A 103 -3.89 2.98 3.85
C GLY A 103 -4.07 4.41 4.39
N ILE A 104 -3.82 4.63 5.68
CA ILE A 104 -3.86 5.95 6.31
C ILE A 104 -2.77 6.86 5.72
N ILE A 105 -1.51 6.40 5.67
CA ILE A 105 -0.38 7.17 5.13
C ILE A 105 -0.64 7.54 3.66
N SER A 106 -1.12 6.60 2.86
CA SER A 106 -1.47 6.84 1.44
C SER A 106 -2.56 7.91 1.29
N THR A 107 -3.56 7.91 2.16
CA THR A 107 -4.66 8.88 2.09
C THR A 107 -4.21 10.27 2.53
N ILE A 108 -3.43 10.37 3.62
CA ILE A 108 -2.84 11.63 4.08
C ILE A 108 -1.97 12.25 2.99
N ARG A 109 -1.13 11.45 2.33
CA ARG A 109 -0.33 11.89 1.19
C ARG A 109 -1.19 12.46 0.06
N ARG A 110 -2.28 11.78 -0.31
CA ARG A 110 -3.15 12.24 -1.40
C ARG A 110 -3.77 13.60 -1.06
N ILE A 111 -4.14 13.82 0.20
CA ILE A 111 -4.63 15.11 0.69
C ILE A 111 -3.55 16.18 0.52
N LEU A 112 -2.33 15.94 1.01
CA LEU A 112 -1.22 16.90 0.88
C LEU A 112 -0.92 17.26 -0.58
N LEU A 113 -0.98 16.29 -1.50
CA LEU A 113 -0.78 16.54 -2.92
C LEU A 113 -1.89 17.42 -3.51
N VAL A 114 -3.16 17.11 -3.20
CA VAL A 114 -4.30 17.88 -3.72
C VAL A 114 -4.29 19.30 -3.15
N GLU A 115 -3.93 19.48 -1.89
CA GLU A 115 -3.78 20.80 -1.25
C GLU A 115 -2.66 21.62 -1.92
N ALA A 116 -1.46 21.03 -2.09
CA ALA A 116 -0.34 21.70 -2.74
C ALA A 116 -0.67 22.11 -4.19
N GLN A 117 -1.38 21.25 -4.93
CA GLN A 117 -1.84 21.55 -6.30
C GLN A 117 -2.95 22.60 -6.34
N SER A 118 -3.81 22.64 -5.33
CA SER A 118 -4.92 23.61 -5.24
C SER A 118 -4.40 25.01 -4.92
N SER A 119 -3.41 25.12 -4.02
CA SER A 119 -2.77 26.39 -3.67
C SER A 119 -2.08 27.06 -4.87
N TYR A 120 -1.59 26.29 -5.85
CA TYR A 120 -1.01 26.82 -7.09
C TYR A 120 -2.06 27.32 -8.09
N LYS A 121 -3.20 26.63 -8.18
CA LYS A 121 -4.25 26.91 -9.18
C LYS A 121 -5.20 28.05 -8.78
N GLU A 122 -5.05 28.56 -7.56
CA GLU A 122 -5.92 29.60 -7.00
C GLU A 122 -5.71 30.98 -7.67
N SER A 123 -4.60 31.21 -8.38
CA SER A 123 -4.35 32.46 -9.11
C SER A 123 -5.25 32.68 -10.34
N GLU A 124 -6.01 31.67 -10.80
CA GLU A 124 -6.73 31.74 -12.08
C GLU A 124 -8.26 31.51 -12.02
N ARG A 125 -8.92 31.30 -10.86
CA ARG A 125 -10.35 30.92 -10.87
C ARG A 125 -11.23 31.50 -9.76
N PHE A 126 -11.88 32.61 -10.09
CA PHE A 126 -13.07 33.13 -9.39
C PHE A 126 -14.41 32.41 -9.73
N GLY A 127 -14.40 31.16 -10.21
CA GLY A 127 -15.66 30.52 -10.68
C GLY A 127 -15.79 29.00 -10.65
N MET A 128 -14.80 28.23 -10.19
CA MET A 128 -14.85 26.76 -10.23
C MET A 128 -14.47 26.12 -8.88
N PHE A 129 -15.04 26.63 -7.80
CA PHE A 129 -14.74 26.23 -6.42
C PHE A 129 -15.45 24.92 -6.00
N SER A 130 -16.49 24.46 -6.71
CA SER A 130 -17.36 23.40 -6.18
C SER A 130 -16.80 21.98 -6.27
N TYR A 131 -15.99 21.65 -7.28
CA TYR A 131 -15.53 20.26 -7.48
C TYR A 131 -14.25 19.92 -6.69
N HIS A 132 -13.30 20.85 -6.58
CA HIS A 132 -12.06 20.60 -5.82
C HIS A 132 -12.31 20.48 -4.32
N SER A 133 -13.12 21.38 -3.76
CA SER A 133 -13.48 21.36 -2.34
C SER A 133 -14.23 20.09 -1.95
N LEU A 134 -15.09 19.56 -2.85
CA LEU A 134 -15.82 18.32 -2.61
C LEU A 134 -14.88 17.09 -2.59
N GLN A 135 -13.86 17.06 -3.46
CA GLN A 135 -12.85 15.99 -3.45
C GLN A 135 -12.02 16.00 -2.16
N LEU A 136 -11.62 17.17 -1.67
CA LEU A 136 -10.86 17.30 -0.42
C LEU A 136 -11.66 16.80 0.78
N ILE A 137 -12.94 17.19 0.89
CA ILE A 137 -13.85 16.71 1.93
C ILE A 137 -13.97 15.18 1.87
N LEU A 138 -14.10 14.60 0.67
CA LEU A 138 -14.17 13.16 0.50
C LEU A 138 -12.92 12.44 1.03
N TYR A 139 -11.72 12.92 0.71
CA TYR A 139 -10.48 12.32 1.23
C TYR A 139 -10.40 12.42 2.76
N VAL A 140 -10.80 13.55 3.35
CA VAL A 140 -10.85 13.72 4.81
C VAL A 140 -11.81 12.72 5.46
N VAL A 141 -13.00 12.53 4.90
CA VAL A 141 -13.97 11.53 5.37
C VAL A 141 -13.40 10.11 5.29
N ILE A 142 -12.69 9.78 4.20
CA ILE A 142 -12.03 8.48 4.04
C ILE A 142 -10.96 8.27 5.12
N VAL A 143 -10.13 9.28 5.42
CA VAL A 143 -9.14 9.19 6.52
C VAL A 143 -9.83 8.93 7.85
N LEU A 144 -10.89 9.69 8.18
CA LEU A 144 -11.62 9.50 9.44
C LEU A 144 -12.19 8.09 9.57
N LEU A 145 -12.76 7.55 8.49
CA LEU A 145 -13.29 6.19 8.46
C LEU A 145 -12.18 5.14 8.66
N LEU A 146 -11.02 5.32 8.02
CA LEU A 146 -9.84 4.45 8.20
C LEU A 146 -9.30 4.49 9.63
N VAL A 147 -9.20 5.68 10.24
CA VAL A 147 -8.76 5.85 11.64
C VAL A 147 -9.75 5.20 12.59
N TYR A 148 -11.06 5.34 12.34
CA TYR A 148 -12.10 4.68 13.13
C TYR A 148 -12.01 3.16 13.04
N ALA A 149 -11.85 2.61 11.83
CA ALA A 149 -11.64 1.19 11.61
C ALA A 149 -10.38 0.66 12.30
N TYR A 150 -9.28 1.41 12.24
CA TYR A 150 -8.05 1.10 12.97
C TYR A 150 -8.27 1.05 14.48
N SER A 151 -8.95 2.06 15.04
CA SER A 151 -9.24 2.16 16.47
C SER A 151 -10.07 0.97 16.97
N ILE A 152 -11.07 0.54 16.20
CA ILE A 152 -11.86 -0.66 16.51
C ILE A 152 -10.98 -1.91 16.49
N LEU A 153 -10.17 -2.10 15.44
CA LEU A 153 -9.32 -3.28 15.29
C LEU A 153 -8.35 -3.41 16.47
N VAL A 154 -7.71 -2.30 16.84
CA VAL A 154 -6.79 -2.25 17.98
C VAL A 154 -7.52 -2.56 19.28
N LYS A 155 -8.71 -2.00 19.50
CA LYS A 155 -9.52 -2.25 20.69
C LYS A 155 -9.91 -3.73 20.85
N ILE A 156 -10.27 -4.40 19.75
CA ILE A 156 -10.60 -5.84 19.77
C ILE A 156 -9.36 -6.69 20.06
N SER A 157 -8.20 -6.33 19.50
CA SER A 157 -6.94 -7.02 19.76
C SER A 157 -6.58 -7.01 21.25
N PHE A 158 -6.73 -5.85 21.91
CA PHE A 158 -6.45 -5.72 23.35
C PHE A 158 -7.47 -6.47 24.22
N ALA A 159 -8.74 -6.52 23.83
CA ALA A 159 -9.76 -7.26 24.56
C ALA A 159 -9.49 -8.78 24.55
N ASN A 160 -9.11 -9.35 23.40
CA ASN A 160 -8.78 -10.77 23.28
C ASN A 160 -7.56 -11.17 24.13
N GLU A 161 -6.57 -10.28 24.24
CA GLU A 161 -5.34 -10.56 24.98
C GLU A 161 -5.53 -10.49 26.50
N ALA A 162 -6.52 -9.70 26.97
CA ALA A 162 -6.91 -9.64 28.37
C ALA A 162 -7.72 -10.89 28.80
N GLU A 163 -8.58 -11.42 27.93
CA GLU A 163 -9.36 -12.65 28.18
C GLU A 163 -8.45 -13.89 28.26
N ASN A 164 -7.46 -13.99 27.37
CA ASN A 164 -6.56 -15.15 27.32
C ASN A 164 -5.62 -15.23 28.55
N ARG A 165 -5.39 -14.13 29.27
CA ARG A 165 -4.61 -14.14 30.53
C ARG A 165 -5.42 -14.46 31.78
N GLN A 166 -6.75 -14.54 31.69
CA GLN A 166 -7.60 -14.93 32.81
C GLN A 166 -7.85 -16.44 32.87
N HIS A 167 -7.45 -17.19 31.84
CA HIS A 167 -7.57 -18.64 31.76
C HIS A 167 -6.25 -19.41 31.98
N ASP A 168 -5.14 -18.71 32.24
CA ASP A 168 -3.86 -19.25 32.72
C ASP A 168 -3.70 -18.99 34.22
#